data_AF-A0A7W8VLW2-F1
#
_entry.id   AF-A0A7W8VLW2-F1
#
_cell.length_a   1.000
_cell.length_b   1.000
_cell.length_c   1.000
_cell.angle_alpha   90.00
_cell.angle_beta   90.00
_cell.angle_gamma   90.00
#
_symmetry.space_group_name_H-M   'P 1'
#
loop_
_entity.id
_entity.type
_entity.pdbx_description
1 polymer ?
#
loop_
_entity_poly.entity_id
_entity_poly.type
_entity_poly.pdbx_seq_one_letter_code
_entity_poly.pdbx_strand_id
1 'polypeptide(L)'
;MNQTLRIISFSAFAIISTFKIIRYVNRPDGNAEIIDKYFQTEWRNDGRSMEQWVKLALKERHINYSSFFVKTNGSDNNEAVVACTNDDETFQYYKYNYTYKSLEPIEDDGIAKPK
;
A
#
# COMPACT_ATOMS: atom_id res chain seq x y z
N MET A 1 37.11 27.40 -23.28
CA MET A 1 36.48 26.36 -22.44
C MET A 1 37.00 25.01 -22.92
N ASN A 2 37.84 24.34 -22.11
CA ASN A 2 38.62 23.16 -22.53
C ASN A 2 37.71 21.96 -22.87
N GLN A 3 37.91 21.35 -24.05
CA GLN A 3 37.15 20.18 -24.52
C GLN A 3 37.11 19.05 -23.48
N THR A 4 38.18 18.88 -22.71
CA THR A 4 38.28 17.90 -21.61
C THR A 4 37.22 18.10 -20.52
N LEU A 5 36.94 19.36 -20.13
CA LEU A 5 35.91 19.67 -19.12
C LEU A 5 34.49 19.41 -19.64
N ARG A 6 34.26 19.58 -20.95
CA ARG A 6 32.98 19.25 -21.60
C ARG A 6 32.73 17.74 -21.65
N ILE A 7 33.77 16.94 -21.92
CA ILE A 7 33.64 15.48 -21.97
C ILE A 7 33.35 14.93 -20.57
N ILE A 8 34.07 15.39 -19.55
CA ILE A 8 33.86 14.93 -18.16
C ILE A 8 32.44 15.27 -17.66
N SER A 9 31.94 16.47 -17.97
CA SER A 9 30.58 16.88 -17.59
C SER A 9 29.49 16.08 -18.31
N PHE A 10 29.69 15.75 -19.60
CA PHE A 10 28.75 14.91 -20.35
C PHE A 10 28.71 13.48 -19.81
N SER A 11 29.88 12.91 -19.51
CA SER A 11 29.99 11.57 -18.92
C SER A 11 29.34 11.50 -17.53
N ALA A 12 29.56 12.51 -16.69
CA ALA A 12 28.92 12.59 -15.37
C ALA A 12 27.39 12.70 -15.47
N PHE A 13 26.87 13.51 -16.41
CA PHE A 13 25.44 13.64 -16.63
C PHE A 13 24.79 12.35 -17.14
N ALA A 14 25.46 11.64 -18.05
CA ALA A 14 25.00 10.34 -18.55
C ALA A 14 24.94 9.29 -17.42
N ILE A 15 25.97 9.22 -16.57
CA ILE A 15 26.02 8.29 -15.44
C ILE A 15 24.89 8.60 -14.44
N ILE A 16 24.71 9.86 -14.04
CA ILE A 16 23.65 10.27 -13.11
C ILE A 16 22.26 9.95 -13.67
N SER A 17 22.04 10.20 -14.97
CA SER A 17 20.77 9.93 -15.64
C SER A 17 20.46 8.42 -15.65
N THR A 18 21.44 7.59 -15.99
CA THR A 18 21.27 6.12 -15.99
C THR A 18 21.02 5.58 -14.59
N PHE A 19 21.70 6.09 -13.56
CA PHE A 19 21.45 5.70 -12.16
C PHE A 19 20.03 6.06 -11.69
N LYS A 20 19.50 7.22 -12.12
CA LYS A 20 18.10 7.60 -11.83
C LYS A 20 17.11 6.66 -12.50
N ILE A 21 17.34 6.30 -13.76
CA ILE A 21 16.46 5.38 -14.51
C ILE A 21 16.49 3.99 -13.87
N ILE A 22 17.67 3.46 -13.53
CA ILE A 22 17.79 2.14 -12.88
C ILE A 22 17.10 2.14 -11.52
N ARG A 23 17.23 3.21 -10.71
CA ARG A 23 16.50 3.32 -9.44
C ARG A 23 14.98 3.43 -9.62
N TYR A 24 14.53 4.07 -10.69
CA TYR A 24 13.10 4.17 -11.01
C TYR A 24 12.52 2.83 -11.43
N VAL A 25 13.25 2.07 -12.25
CA VAL A 25 12.84 0.74 -12.75
C VAL A 25 12.92 -0.34 -11.67
N ASN A 26 13.89 -0.25 -10.75
CA ASN A 26 14.06 -1.21 -9.65
C ASN A 26 13.46 -0.71 -8.32
N ARG A 27 12.52 0.24 -8.35
CA ARG A 27 11.84 0.64 -7.12
C ARG A 27 11.00 -0.56 -6.67
N PRO A 28 11.14 -1.04 -5.42
CA PRO A 28 10.25 -2.06 -4.90
C PRO A 28 8.82 -1.53 -5.01
N ASP A 29 7.90 -2.37 -5.52
CA ASP A 29 6.49 -2.07 -5.62
C ASP A 29 5.99 -1.48 -4.29
N GLY A 30 5.35 -0.31 -4.35
CA GLY A 30 4.72 0.29 -3.17
C GLY A 30 3.58 -0.60 -2.67
N ASN A 31 3.17 -0.43 -1.42
CA ASN A 31 2.01 -1.16 -0.90
C ASN A 31 0.77 -0.90 -1.76
N ALA A 32 0.61 0.30 -2.29
CA ALA A 32 -0.46 0.64 -3.23
C ALA A 32 -0.47 -0.23 -4.49
N GLU A 33 0.70 -0.45 -5.10
CA GLU A 33 0.85 -1.26 -6.31
C GLU A 33 0.62 -2.76 -6.03
N ILE A 34 1.10 -3.25 -4.89
CA ILE A 34 0.82 -4.61 -4.41
C ILE A 34 -0.68 -4.80 -4.19
N ILE A 35 -1.34 -3.83 -3.55
CA ILE A 35 -2.77 -3.88 -3.28
C ILE A 35 -3.57 -3.89 -4.60
N ASP A 36 -3.24 -3.02 -5.55
CA ASP A 36 -3.93 -2.95 -6.84
C ASP A 36 -3.78 -4.25 -7.66
N LYS A 37 -2.60 -4.87 -7.59
CA LYS A 37 -2.29 -6.07 -8.37
C LYS A 37 -2.90 -7.35 -7.80
N TYR A 38 -2.87 -7.52 -6.48
CA TYR A 38 -3.21 -8.81 -5.85
C TYR A 38 -4.54 -8.82 -5.10
N PHE A 39 -5.08 -7.66 -4.74
CA PHE A 39 -6.31 -7.58 -3.95
C PHE A 39 -7.52 -7.25 -4.83
N GLN A 40 -8.71 -7.53 -4.30
CA GLN A 40 -9.96 -7.19 -4.96
C GLN A 40 -10.00 -5.70 -5.33
N THR A 41 -10.57 -5.41 -6.50
CA THR A 41 -10.69 -4.04 -7.01
C THR A 41 -11.61 -3.19 -6.13
N GLU A 42 -12.71 -3.77 -5.65
CA GLU A 42 -13.73 -3.09 -4.87
C GLU A 42 -13.52 -3.23 -3.37
N TRP A 43 -13.84 -2.18 -2.63
CA TRP A 43 -13.91 -2.17 -1.18
C TRP A 43 -15.27 -2.70 -0.72
N ARG A 44 -15.28 -3.53 0.34
CA ARG A 44 -16.52 -4.13 0.87
C ARG A 44 -16.70 -3.86 2.37
N ASN A 45 -17.95 -3.67 2.76
CA ASN A 45 -18.42 -3.54 4.15
C ASN A 45 -19.83 -4.15 4.24
N ASP A 46 -19.95 -5.44 3.93
CA ASP A 46 -21.22 -6.16 3.77
C ASP A 46 -21.50 -7.19 4.88
N GLY A 47 -20.73 -7.13 5.98
CA GLY A 47 -20.97 -7.90 7.20
C GLY A 47 -20.54 -9.37 7.14
N ARG A 48 -19.71 -9.76 6.16
CA ARG A 48 -19.20 -11.14 6.02
C ARG A 48 -18.47 -11.61 7.29
N SER A 49 -18.37 -12.93 7.47
CA SER A 49 -17.61 -13.57 8.56
C SER A 49 -16.18 -13.02 8.69
N MET A 50 -15.56 -12.71 7.55
CA MET A 50 -14.27 -12.05 7.46
C MET A 50 -14.20 -10.70 8.18
N GLU A 51 -15.21 -9.86 7.97
CA GLU A 51 -15.28 -8.54 8.59
C GLU A 51 -15.49 -8.63 10.10
N GLN A 52 -16.09 -9.72 10.61
CA GLN A 52 -16.19 -9.96 12.04
C GLN A 52 -14.81 -10.16 12.68
N TRP A 53 -13.91 -10.91 12.04
CA TRP A 53 -12.54 -11.08 12.53
C TRP A 53 -11.73 -9.77 12.47
N VAL A 54 -11.91 -8.99 11.41
CA VAL A 54 -11.31 -7.65 11.29
C VAL A 54 -11.83 -6.74 12.40
N LYS A 55 -13.14 -6.69 12.64
CA LYS A 55 -13.75 -5.91 13.74
C LYS A 55 -13.16 -6.30 15.10
N LEU A 56 -12.98 -7.59 15.35
CA LEU A 56 -12.36 -8.08 16.59
C LEU A 56 -10.90 -7.60 16.71
N ALA A 57 -10.11 -7.75 15.65
CA ALA A 57 -8.72 -7.32 15.65
C ALA A 57 -8.57 -5.79 15.83
N LEU A 58 -9.41 -5.00 15.17
CA LEU A 58 -9.43 -3.54 15.35
C LEU A 58 -9.78 -3.16 16.79
N LYS A 59 -10.75 -3.85 17.40
CA LYS A 59 -11.14 -3.65 18.81
C LYS A 59 -10.02 -4.01 19.78
N GLU A 60 -9.37 -5.17 19.59
CA GLU A 60 -8.24 -5.62 20.40
C GLU A 60 -7.03 -4.68 20.31
N ARG A 61 -6.84 -4.06 19.14
CA ARG A 61 -5.80 -3.05 18.91
C ARG A 61 -6.21 -1.63 19.32
N HIS A 62 -7.41 -1.46 19.87
CA HIS A 62 -7.96 -0.15 20.27
C HIS A 62 -7.95 0.89 19.14
N ILE A 63 -8.11 0.45 17.89
CA ILE A 63 -8.21 1.35 16.75
C ILE A 63 -9.62 1.92 16.71
N ASN A 64 -9.72 3.26 16.78
CA ASN A 64 -11.00 3.95 16.73
C ASN A 64 -11.40 4.24 15.27
N TYR A 65 -12.61 3.82 14.89
CA TYR A 65 -13.16 4.02 13.56
C TYR A 65 -14.69 4.18 13.65
N SER A 66 -15.28 4.99 12.75
CA SER A 66 -16.73 5.03 12.51
C SER A 66 -17.13 4.00 11.46
N SER A 67 -16.30 3.85 10.44
CA SER A 67 -16.48 2.91 9.32
C SER A 67 -15.17 2.22 8.98
N PHE A 68 -15.27 1.00 8.47
CA PHE A 68 -14.13 0.30 7.87
C PHE A 68 -14.56 -0.46 6.63
N PHE A 69 -13.60 -0.71 5.75
CA PHE A 69 -13.79 -1.40 4.48
C PHE A 69 -12.67 -2.40 4.27
N VAL A 70 -12.96 -3.49 3.57
CA VAL A 70 -12.01 -4.58 3.36
C VAL A 70 -11.86 -4.91 1.88
N LYS A 71 -10.62 -5.18 1.48
CA LYS A 71 -10.25 -5.86 0.22
C LYS A 71 -9.58 -7.17 0.55
N THR A 72 -10.02 -8.26 -0.06
CA THR A 72 -9.35 -9.57 0.12
C THR A 72 -8.30 -9.75 -0.95
N ASN A 73 -7.20 -10.42 -0.62
CA ASN A 73 -6.26 -10.85 -1.64
C ASN A 73 -6.94 -11.94 -2.50
N GLY A 74 -6.92 -11.77 -3.83
CA GLY A 74 -7.55 -12.68 -4.78
C GLY A 74 -6.72 -13.93 -5.07
N SER A 75 -5.43 -13.90 -4.74
CA SER A 75 -4.48 -15.00 -4.94
C SER A 75 -4.18 -15.76 -3.64
N ASP A 76 -4.31 -15.09 -2.48
CA ASP A 76 -4.09 -15.67 -1.16
C ASP A 76 -5.24 -15.31 -0.22
N ASN A 77 -6.04 -16.30 0.16
CA ASN A 77 -7.17 -16.08 1.08
C ASN A 77 -6.72 -15.78 2.53
N ASN A 78 -5.40 -15.83 2.81
CA ASN A 78 -4.82 -15.56 4.12
C ASN A 78 -4.48 -14.08 4.35
N GLU A 79 -4.76 -13.18 3.41
CA GLU A 79 -4.51 -11.76 3.57
C GLU A 79 -5.70 -10.88 3.15
N ALA A 80 -5.88 -9.78 3.88
CA ALA A 80 -6.80 -8.72 3.52
C ALA A 80 -6.18 -7.35 3.81
N VAL A 81 -6.68 -6.33 3.13
CA VAL A 81 -6.38 -4.93 3.42
C VAL A 81 -7.63 -4.30 4.00
N VAL A 82 -7.46 -3.55 5.07
CA VAL A 82 -8.51 -2.90 5.82
C VAL A 82 -8.27 -1.39 5.77
N ALA A 83 -9.27 -0.63 5.34
CA ALA A 83 -9.27 0.83 5.42
C ALA A 83 -10.24 1.26 6.52
N CYS A 84 -9.76 1.99 7.51
CA CYS A 84 -10.57 2.54 8.61
C CYS A 84 -10.68 4.05 8.47
N THR A 85 -11.85 4.62 8.77
CA THR A 85 -12.07 6.07 8.75
C THR A 85 -12.94 6.51 9.93
N ASN A 86 -12.85 7.79 10.29
CA ASN A 86 -13.75 8.45 11.23
C ASN A 86 -14.59 9.57 10.58
N ASP A 87 -14.23 10.03 9.37
CA ASP A 87 -14.75 11.26 8.75
C ASP A 87 -14.94 11.17 7.23
N ASP A 88 -14.85 9.99 6.64
CA ASP A 88 -14.96 9.70 5.19
C ASP A 88 -13.91 10.37 4.28
N GLU A 89 -13.08 11.27 4.81
CA GLU A 89 -12.03 11.97 4.08
C GLU A 89 -10.66 11.32 4.31
N THR A 90 -10.41 10.88 5.55
CA THR A 90 -9.13 10.32 5.99
C THR A 90 -9.25 8.82 6.23
N PHE A 91 -8.30 8.05 5.69
CA PHE A 91 -8.27 6.60 5.85
C PHE A 91 -6.94 6.17 6.44
N GLN A 92 -7.02 5.28 7.43
CA GLN A 92 -5.90 4.52 7.95
C GLN A 92 -5.95 3.11 7.36
N TYR A 93 -4.84 2.67 6.78
CA TYR A 93 -4.77 1.39 6.10
C TYR A 93 -4.01 0.37 6.93
N TYR A 94 -4.49 -0.87 6.88
CA TYR A 94 -3.90 -1.99 7.61
C TYR A 94 -3.91 -3.25 6.76
N LYS A 95 -2.90 -4.08 6.96
CA LYS A 95 -2.84 -5.45 6.45
C LYS A 95 -3.34 -6.38 7.54
N TYR A 96 -4.31 -7.22 7.22
CA TYR A 96 -4.80 -8.27 8.09
C TYR A 96 -4.29 -9.64 7.61
N ASN A 97 -3.76 -10.44 8.53
CA ASN A 97 -3.32 -11.82 8.25
C ASN A 97 -4.20 -12.82 9.03
N TYR A 98 -4.88 -13.74 8.34
CA TYR A 98 -5.83 -14.66 8.99
C TYR A 98 -5.14 -15.69 9.87
N THR A 99 -3.98 -16.20 9.45
CA THR A 99 -3.23 -17.23 10.19
C THR A 99 -2.78 -16.69 11.54
N TYR A 100 -2.26 -15.47 11.57
CA TYR A 100 -1.76 -14.84 12.79
C TYR A 100 -2.80 -14.02 13.54
N LYS A 101 -3.99 -13.84 12.95
CA LYS A 101 -5.04 -12.95 13.44
C LYS A 101 -4.50 -11.56 13.81
N SER A 102 -3.55 -11.08 13.00
CA SER A 102 -2.82 -9.84 13.26
C SER A 102 -3.25 -8.75 12.29
N LEU A 103 -3.10 -7.51 12.74
CA LEU A 103 -3.40 -6.31 11.98
C LEU A 103 -2.18 -5.39 12.05
N GLU A 104 -1.61 -5.07 10.90
CA GLU A 104 -0.36 -4.32 10.76
C GLU A 104 -0.62 -3.03 9.98
N PRO A 105 -0.17 -1.85 10.46
CA PRO A 105 -0.38 -0.60 9.75
C PRO A 105 0.39 -0.57 8.42
N ILE A 106 -0.23 -0.01 7.40
CA ILE A 106 0.37 0.22 6.09
C ILE A 106 0.46 1.72 5.87
N GLU A 107 1.65 2.22 5.56
CA GLU A 107 1.88 3.60 5.16
C GLU A 107 2.17 3.66 3.67
N ASP A 108 1.21 4.13 2.88
CA ASP A 108 1.37 4.43 1.45
C ASP A 108 0.25 5.34 0.95
N ASP A 109 0.61 6.55 0.49
CA ASP A 109 -0.34 7.56 0.00
C ASP A 109 -1.03 7.17 -1.32
N GLY A 110 -0.54 6.14 -2.01
CA GLY A 110 -1.09 5.68 -3.28
C GLY A 110 -2.29 4.74 -3.15
N ILE A 111 -2.67 4.30 -1.95
CA ILE A 111 -3.75 3.34 -1.77
C ILE A 111 -5.09 3.98 -2.11
N ALA A 112 -5.81 3.39 -3.06
CA ALA A 112 -7.12 3.89 -3.47
C ALA A 112 -8.12 3.88 -2.30
N LYS A 113 -8.78 5.02 -2.06
CA LYS A 113 -9.82 5.15 -1.03
C LYS A 113 -11.04 4.27 -1.33
N PRO A 114 -11.73 3.77 -0.29
CA PRO A 114 -13.10 3.26 -0.41
C PRO A 114 -14.02 4.27 -1.10
N LYS A 115 -14.95 3.78 -1.92
CA LYS A 115 -15.95 4.56 -2.64
C LYS A 115 -17.34 4.18 -2.16
#